data_AF-A0A7V4MPR6-F1
#
_entry.id   AF-A0A7V4MPR6-F1
#
_cell.length_a   1.000
_cell.length_b   1.000
_cell.length_c   1.000
_cell.angle_alpha   90.00
_cell.angle_beta   90.00
_cell.angle_gamma   90.00
#
_symmetry.space_group_name_H-M   'P 1'
#
loop_
_entity.id
_entity.type
_entity.pdbx_description
1 polymer ?
#
loop_
_entity_poly.entity_id
_entity_poly.type
_entity_poly.pdbx_seq_one_letter_code
_entity_poly.pdbx_strand_id
1 'polypeptide(L)'
;MLVSRMPPVSASQRLVFVGFFLFLMPCVYTGMRAAVNRNARNETLLFCQTRSHPSDSPGCTGRREYNLRLFRVRSVPCNWRITPWRTDAITASAAGRCICGGEYQPERMRLMISMLLAMLFSFQAANLLRNAGFEEGMAGWSAFWSRTADSGTATVDSQLARAGASSLKIVHTGAQDWSVAAERSVPARSGEIFRVAGWVRLEKSETLQLGVVARGSQGRVLEWILGPASTSGTHGWRAISRRFVVPEGCETIQFRITGYGPCTAWVDDLSLSREGSVTTLAGDARPVMLSNRAVAVTIDPR
;
A
#
# COMPACT_ATOMS: atom_id res chain seq x y z
N MET A 1 15.44 21.71 19.54
CA MET A 1 14.04 22.01 19.17
C MET A 1 13.82 21.48 17.76
N LEU A 2 13.31 20.25 17.63
CA LEU A 2 12.70 19.72 16.40
C LEU A 2 11.86 18.52 16.85
N VAL A 3 10.55 18.72 16.91
CA VAL A 3 9.58 17.65 17.24
C VAL A 3 8.89 17.33 15.93
N SER A 4 9.22 16.18 15.32
CA SER A 4 8.44 15.64 14.23
C SER A 4 7.14 15.04 14.82
N ARG A 5 6.00 15.62 14.45
CA ARG A 5 4.68 15.04 14.76
C ARG A 5 4.39 13.94 13.74
N MET A 6 4.17 12.72 14.21
CA MET A 6 3.58 11.66 13.39
C MET A 6 2.08 11.95 13.15
N PRO A 7 1.51 11.54 12.00
CA PRO A 7 0.08 11.73 11.72
C PRO A 7 -0.79 10.81 12.58
N PRO A 8 -2.10 11.14 12.76
CA PRO A 8 -2.98 10.39 13.63
C PRO A 8 -3.29 9.01 13.06
N VAL A 9 -2.89 7.99 13.82
CA VAL A 9 -3.15 6.57 13.53
C VAL A 9 -4.51 6.17 14.10
N SER A 10 -5.31 5.44 13.29
CA SER A 10 -6.66 4.98 13.63
C SER A 10 -6.67 4.00 14.82
N ALA A 11 -7.80 3.89 15.53
CA ALA A 11 -7.92 3.11 16.77
C ALA A 11 -7.60 1.60 16.61
N SER A 12 -7.82 1.04 15.42
CA SER A 12 -7.51 -0.37 15.10
C SER A 12 -6.00 -0.64 14.97
N GLN A 13 -5.22 0.34 14.51
CA GLN A 13 -3.76 0.24 14.39
C GLN A 13 -3.03 0.39 15.74
N ARG A 14 -3.69 0.92 16.78
CA ARG A 14 -3.11 1.08 18.13
C ARG A 14 -2.99 -0.23 18.90
N LEU A 15 -3.89 -1.19 18.66
CA LEU A 15 -3.81 -2.53 19.27
C LEU A 15 -2.67 -3.38 18.69
N VAL A 16 -2.35 -3.19 17.40
CA VAL A 16 -1.32 -3.95 16.71
C VAL A 16 0.09 -3.54 17.17
N PHE A 17 0.32 -2.24 17.43
CA PHE A 17 1.62 -1.73 17.87
C PHE A 17 2.02 -2.16 19.29
N VAL A 18 1.06 -2.34 20.21
CA VAL A 18 1.34 -2.83 21.57
C VAL A 18 1.71 -4.32 21.57
N GLY A 19 1.12 -5.12 20.66
CA GLY A 19 1.53 -6.51 20.44
C GLY A 19 2.93 -6.64 19.83
N PHE A 20 3.31 -5.71 18.95
CA PHE A 20 4.57 -5.75 18.21
C PHE A 20 5.81 -5.47 19.08
N PHE A 21 5.71 -4.57 20.07
CA PHE A 21 6.85 -4.23 20.94
C PHE A 21 7.18 -5.33 21.98
N LEU A 22 6.24 -6.23 22.27
CA LEU A 22 6.43 -7.33 23.23
C LEU A 22 7.01 -8.61 22.60
N PHE A 23 7.04 -8.72 21.28
CA PHE A 23 7.53 -9.90 20.55
C PHE A 23 9.00 -9.81 20.10
N LEU A 24 9.66 -8.67 20.28
CA LEU A 24 11.06 -8.43 19.86
C LEU A 24 12.11 -8.63 20.97
N MET A 25 11.77 -9.30 22.07
CA MET A 25 12.74 -9.72 23.09
C MET A 25 12.95 -11.24 23.00
N PRO A 26 14.05 -11.72 22.39
CA PRO A 26 14.35 -13.14 22.37
C PRO A 26 14.95 -13.52 23.73
N CYS A 27 14.11 -13.85 24.71
CA CYS A 27 14.57 -14.51 25.93
C CYS A 27 13.48 -15.37 26.57
N VAL A 28 13.78 -16.66 26.65
CA VAL A 28 13.17 -17.77 27.41
C VAL A 28 12.24 -17.33 28.55
N TYR A 29 10.92 -17.23 28.32
CA TYR A 29 9.92 -17.15 29.39
C TYR A 29 8.61 -17.80 28.97
N THR A 30 8.29 -18.93 29.61
CA THR A 30 7.00 -19.62 29.50
C THR A 30 5.98 -18.97 30.43
N GLY A 31 4.91 -18.42 29.84
CA GLY A 31 3.63 -18.20 30.54
C GLY A 31 3.36 -16.78 31.05
N MET A 32 3.02 -15.85 30.16
CA MET A 32 2.17 -14.70 30.54
C MET A 32 0.70 -15.08 30.37
N ARG A 33 -0.12 -14.93 31.41
CA ARG A 33 -1.57 -14.91 31.29
C ARG A 33 -2.07 -13.49 31.52
N ALA A 34 -2.69 -12.91 30.50
CA ALA A 34 -3.42 -11.65 30.64
C ALA A 34 -4.85 -11.98 31.09
N ALA A 35 -5.32 -11.29 32.13
CA ALA A 35 -6.73 -11.30 32.52
C ALA A 35 -7.26 -9.88 32.41
N VAL A 36 -8.27 -9.68 31.56
CA VAL A 36 -8.96 -8.39 31.41
C VAL A 36 -10.12 -8.37 32.39
N ASN A 37 -10.05 -7.56 33.44
CA ASN A 37 -11.19 -7.33 34.31
C ASN A 37 -12.09 -6.25 33.69
N ARG A 38 -13.21 -6.67 33.09
CA ARG A 38 -14.25 -5.74 32.63
C ARG A 38 -15.22 -5.48 33.79
N ASN A 39 -14.86 -4.58 34.70
CA ASN A 39 -15.88 -3.85 35.44
C ASN A 39 -15.41 -2.45 35.84
N ALA A 40 -16.30 -1.49 35.59
CA ALA A 40 -16.29 -0.07 35.94
C ALA A 40 -15.21 0.85 35.29
N ARG A 41 -15.65 1.52 34.22
CA ARG A 41 -15.30 2.89 33.76
C ARG A 41 -13.85 3.29 33.45
N ASN A 42 -12.83 2.41 33.52
CA ASN A 42 -11.53 2.67 32.89
C ASN A 42 -10.82 1.33 32.57
N GLU A 43 -10.40 1.15 31.31
CA GLU A 43 -9.67 -0.05 30.87
C GLU A 43 -8.35 -0.16 31.64
N THR A 44 -8.28 -1.12 32.56
CA THR A 44 -7.07 -1.42 33.34
C THR A 44 -6.55 -2.78 32.89
N LEU A 45 -5.38 -2.79 32.25
CA LEU A 45 -4.67 -4.02 31.90
C LEU A 45 -3.81 -4.45 33.10
N LEU A 46 -4.11 -5.63 33.64
CA LEU A 46 -3.31 -6.28 34.68
C LEU A 46 -2.37 -7.29 34.04
N PHE A 47 -1.08 -7.17 34.36
CA PHE A 47 -0.06 -8.14 34.00
C PHE A 47 0.44 -8.84 35.27
N CYS A 48 0.36 -10.17 35.27
CA CYS A 48 0.98 -10.99 36.31
C CYS A 48 2.31 -11.53 35.76
N GLN A 49 3.41 -11.26 36.44
CA GLN A 49 4.72 -11.81 36.08
C GLN A 49 5.14 -12.83 37.14
N THR A 50 5.30 -14.08 36.72
CA THR A 50 5.88 -15.12 37.58
C THR A 50 7.38 -15.15 37.40
N ARG A 51 8.14 -15.00 38.48
CA ARG A 51 9.57 -15.38 38.52
C ARG A 51 9.67 -16.82 38.98
N SER A 52 10.23 -17.70 38.18
CA SER A 52 10.81 -18.95 38.67
C SER A 52 12.30 -18.73 38.90
N HIS A 53 12.81 -19.06 40.09
CA HIS A 53 14.24 -19.04 40.35
C HIS A 53 14.93 -20.22 39.62
N PRO A 54 16.22 -20.12 39.23
CA PRO A 54 16.86 -21.09 38.34
C PRO A 54 17.31 -22.42 39.01
N SER A 55 16.90 -22.70 40.24
CA SER A 55 17.32 -23.91 40.95
C SER A 55 16.11 -24.73 41.39
N ASP A 56 15.51 -25.49 40.47
CA ASP A 56 14.53 -26.52 40.83
C ASP A 56 14.66 -27.71 39.86
N SER A 57 15.40 -28.72 40.31
CA SER A 57 15.31 -30.10 39.82
C SER A 57 13.92 -30.67 40.17
N PRO A 58 13.41 -31.70 39.45
CA PRO A 58 12.07 -32.20 39.70
C PRO A 58 12.03 -32.96 41.04
N GLY A 59 11.28 -32.45 42.03
CA GLY A 59 11.06 -33.15 43.30
C GLY A 59 10.63 -32.31 44.52
N CYS A 60 10.68 -30.98 44.49
CA CYS A 60 10.37 -30.17 45.69
C CYS A 60 8.89 -29.75 45.77
N THR A 61 8.14 -30.30 46.74
CA THR A 61 6.87 -29.75 47.21
C THR A 61 7.12 -28.62 48.19
N GLY A 62 7.25 -27.39 47.68
CA GLY A 62 7.39 -26.17 48.47
C GLY A 62 6.31 -25.14 48.13
N ARG A 63 5.80 -24.45 49.15
CA ARG A 63 4.82 -23.35 49.02
C ARG A 63 5.46 -22.22 48.20
N ARG A 64 4.89 -21.87 47.05
CA ARG A 64 5.41 -20.82 46.17
C ARG A 64 4.88 -19.45 46.60
N GLU A 65 5.77 -18.51 46.89
CA GLU A 65 5.41 -17.10 47.05
C GLU A 65 5.48 -16.39 45.71
N TYR A 66 4.40 -15.68 45.37
CA TYR A 66 4.29 -14.92 44.13
C TYR A 66 4.40 -13.44 44.44
N ASN A 67 5.38 -12.76 43.85
CA ASN A 67 5.50 -11.31 43.91
C ASN A 67 4.62 -10.69 42.81
N LEU A 68 3.42 -10.23 43.17
CA LEU A 68 2.58 -9.43 42.27
C LEU A 68 3.10 -7.99 42.22
N ARG A 69 3.45 -7.52 41.01
CA ARG A 69 3.67 -6.09 40.76
C ARG A 69 2.50 -5.55 39.93
N LEU A 70 1.73 -4.65 40.51
CA LEU A 70 0.66 -3.93 39.83
C LEU A 70 1.22 -2.68 39.16
N PHE A 71 0.91 -2.51 37.87
CA PHE A 71 1.20 -1.29 37.14
C PHE A 71 -0.11 -0.62 36.71
N ARG A 72 -0.21 0.70 36.91
CA ARG A 72 -1.35 1.49 36.43
C ARG A 72 -0.89 2.28 35.21
N VAL A 73 -1.51 2.02 34.07
CA VAL A 73 -1.34 2.85 32.86
C VAL A 73 -2.52 3.81 32.80
N ARG A 74 -2.27 5.13 32.91
CA ARG A 74 -3.28 6.16 32.63
C ARG A 74 -3.01 6.76 31.27
N SER A 75 -4.00 6.73 30.38
CA SER A 75 -3.95 7.46 29.12
C SER A 75 -4.16 8.94 29.37
N VAL A 76 -3.15 9.77 29.09
CA VAL A 76 -3.31 11.22 28.93
C VAL A 76 -2.61 11.60 27.62
N PRO A 77 -3.15 12.50 26.79
CA PRO A 77 -2.58 12.76 25.48
C PRO A 77 -1.25 13.49 25.69
N CYS A 78 -0.18 12.90 25.14
CA CYS A 78 1.16 13.50 25.03
C CYS A 78 2.02 13.49 26.30
N ASN A 79 2.35 12.29 26.81
CA ASN A 79 3.71 11.85 27.23
C ASN A 79 3.59 10.58 28.09
N TRP A 80 4.24 9.50 27.68
CA TRP A 80 4.24 8.24 28.43
C TRP A 80 5.26 8.32 29.58
N ARG A 81 4.81 8.22 30.83
CA ARG A 81 5.66 7.99 32.01
C ARG A 81 5.19 6.74 32.76
N ILE A 82 6.08 5.76 32.93
CA ILE A 82 5.87 4.62 33.81
C ILE A 82 6.31 5.03 35.21
N THR A 83 5.42 4.99 36.19
CA THR A 83 5.77 5.21 37.61
C THR A 83 5.49 3.93 38.40
N PRO A 84 6.43 3.46 39.24
CA PRO A 84 6.18 2.30 40.11
C PRO A 84 5.09 2.64 41.13
N TRP A 85 4.10 1.77 41.28
CA TRP A 85 3.13 1.89 42.38
C TRP A 85 3.69 1.16 43.60
N ARG A 86 3.63 1.81 44.78
CA ARG A 86 4.10 1.24 46.05
C ARG A 86 3.23 0.03 46.38
N THR A 87 3.84 -1.13 46.61
CA THR A 87 3.14 -2.39 46.90
C THR A 87 2.85 -2.48 48.39
N ASP A 88 1.58 -2.39 48.79
CA ASP A 88 1.10 -3.12 49.96
C ASP A 88 0.69 -4.51 49.46
N ALA A 89 1.31 -5.55 50.02
CA ALA A 89 1.23 -6.91 49.52
C ALA A 89 -0.19 -7.48 49.65
N ILE A 90 -0.83 -7.79 48.53
CA ILE A 90 -2.07 -8.59 48.49
C ILE A 90 -1.67 -10.03 48.17
N THR A 91 -1.71 -10.90 49.18
CA THR A 91 -1.56 -12.35 49.02
C THR A 91 -2.87 -12.98 48.56
N ALA A 92 -2.93 -13.43 47.31
CA ALA A 92 -4.04 -14.24 46.79
C ALA A 92 -3.56 -15.68 46.57
N SER A 93 -4.18 -16.64 47.27
CA SER A 93 -3.96 -18.08 47.11
C SER A 93 -5.03 -18.64 46.15
N ALA A 94 -4.62 -19.08 44.97
CA ALA A 94 -5.50 -19.80 44.04
C ALA A 94 -4.97 -21.22 43.82
N ALA A 95 -5.71 -22.23 44.30
CA ALA A 95 -5.47 -23.63 44.01
C ALA A 95 -6.16 -23.98 42.67
N GLY A 96 -5.39 -24.11 41.59
CA GLY A 96 -5.87 -24.56 40.29
C GLY A 96 -5.09 -25.78 39.81
N ARG A 97 -5.79 -26.85 39.43
CA ARG A 97 -5.19 -28.04 38.79
C ARG A 97 -4.63 -27.67 37.41
N CYS A 98 -3.36 -27.96 37.16
CA CYS A 98 -2.78 -27.92 35.82
C CYS A 98 -3.32 -29.08 34.98
N ILE A 99 -4.06 -28.79 33.91
CA ILE A 99 -4.30 -29.75 32.83
C ILE A 99 -3.13 -29.60 31.86
N CYS A 100 -2.17 -30.52 31.94
CA CYS A 100 -1.13 -30.69 30.92
C CYS A 100 -1.70 -31.60 29.84
N GLY A 101 -2.00 -31.08 28.64
CA GLY A 101 -2.59 -31.89 27.59
C GLY A 101 -2.78 -31.10 26.30
N GLY A 102 -1.72 -30.97 25.53
CA GLY A 102 -1.72 -30.39 24.19
C GLY A 102 -0.28 -30.16 23.78
N GLU A 103 0.28 -31.07 22.98
CA GLU A 103 1.57 -30.87 22.33
C GLU A 103 1.50 -29.60 21.47
N TYR A 104 2.04 -28.51 22.02
CA TYR A 104 2.27 -27.29 21.29
C TYR A 104 3.38 -27.55 20.27
N GLN A 105 3.03 -27.75 19.00
CA GLN A 105 4.00 -27.95 17.93
C GLN A 105 4.41 -26.61 17.31
N PRO A 106 5.55 -26.00 17.74
CA PRO A 106 5.95 -24.66 17.30
C PRO A 106 6.20 -24.57 15.80
N GLU A 107 6.53 -25.68 15.14
CA GLU A 107 6.77 -25.73 13.70
C GLU A 107 5.49 -25.50 12.87
N ARG A 108 4.33 -25.99 13.32
CA ARG A 108 3.06 -25.76 12.63
C ARG A 108 2.62 -24.30 12.70
N MET A 109 2.87 -23.64 13.83
CA MET A 109 2.53 -22.22 14.00
C MET A 109 3.52 -21.30 13.26
N ARG A 110 4.81 -21.66 13.18
CA ARG A 110 5.79 -20.98 12.31
C ARG A 110 5.41 -21.09 10.84
N LEU A 111 5.01 -22.27 10.36
CA LEU A 111 4.55 -22.49 8.99
C LEU A 111 3.29 -21.69 8.67
N MET A 112 2.30 -21.66 9.58
CA MET A 112 1.08 -20.87 9.39
C MET A 112 1.34 -19.36 9.35
N ILE A 113 2.20 -18.84 10.23
CA ILE A 113 2.57 -17.42 10.25
C ILE A 113 3.39 -17.04 9.00
N SER A 114 4.29 -17.91 8.55
CA SER A 114 5.04 -17.73 7.30
C SER A 114 4.13 -17.77 6.06
N MET A 115 3.11 -18.64 6.02
CA MET A 115 2.09 -18.63 4.96
C MET A 115 1.21 -17.37 5.02
N LEU A 116 0.85 -16.89 6.22
CA LEU A 116 0.06 -15.67 6.39
C LEU A 116 0.85 -14.41 5.97
N LEU A 117 2.15 -14.36 6.27
CA LEU A 117 3.08 -13.33 5.81
C LEU A 117 3.32 -13.39 4.31
N ALA A 118 3.44 -14.59 3.73
CA ALA A 118 3.58 -14.77 2.28
C ALA A 118 2.30 -14.38 1.50
N MET A 119 1.11 -14.58 2.07
CA MET A 119 -0.16 -14.10 1.49
C MET A 119 -0.33 -12.58 1.55
N LEU A 120 0.39 -11.87 2.44
CA LEU A 120 0.38 -10.41 2.51
C LEU A 120 1.33 -9.74 1.51
N PHE A 121 2.25 -10.49 0.90
CA PHE A 121 2.97 -10.05 -0.30
C PHE A 121 2.06 -10.21 -1.52
N SER A 122 1.06 -9.33 -1.61
CA SER A 122 0.42 -9.08 -2.91
C SER A 122 1.53 -8.76 -3.90
N PHE A 123 1.61 -9.54 -4.99
CA PHE A 123 2.54 -9.32 -6.09
C PHE A 123 2.17 -8.00 -6.78
N GLN A 124 2.50 -6.88 -6.15
CA GLN A 124 2.26 -5.56 -6.72
C GLN A 124 3.30 -5.41 -7.83
N ALA A 125 2.84 -5.45 -9.07
CA ALA A 125 3.70 -5.23 -10.22
C ALA A 125 4.49 -3.93 -10.00
N ALA A 126 5.81 -4.01 -10.16
CA ALA A 126 6.70 -2.89 -9.85
C ALA A 126 6.30 -1.65 -10.68
N ASN A 127 6.26 -0.49 -10.03
CA ASN A 127 6.03 0.77 -10.74
C ASN A 127 7.27 1.13 -11.54
N LEU A 128 7.09 1.31 -12.85
CA LEU A 128 8.16 1.62 -13.80
C LEU A 128 8.42 3.13 -13.90
N LEU A 129 7.60 3.96 -13.26
CA LEU A 129 7.80 5.40 -13.18
C LEU A 129 8.71 5.76 -12.00
N ARG A 130 9.67 6.65 -12.24
CA ARG A 130 10.46 7.30 -11.18
C ARG A 130 9.71 8.52 -10.68
N ASN A 131 9.77 8.78 -9.38
CA ASN A 131 9.23 9.98 -8.76
C ASN A 131 7.75 10.21 -9.15
N ALA A 132 6.94 9.14 -9.04
CA ALA A 132 5.58 9.14 -9.55
C ALA A 132 4.56 9.86 -8.65
N GLY A 133 4.97 10.20 -7.42
CA GLY A 133 4.25 11.09 -6.49
C GLY A 133 4.92 12.46 -6.31
N PHE A 134 5.88 12.84 -7.17
CA PHE A 134 6.45 14.18 -7.22
C PHE A 134 7.18 14.68 -5.96
N GLU A 135 7.59 13.78 -5.07
CA GLU A 135 8.37 14.08 -3.84
C GLU A 135 9.80 14.58 -4.13
N GLU A 136 10.33 14.26 -5.31
CA GLU A 136 11.62 14.75 -5.80
C GLU A 136 11.43 15.89 -6.84
N GLY A 137 10.35 16.65 -6.71
CA GLY A 137 9.99 17.71 -7.63
C GLY A 137 9.64 17.17 -9.02
N MET A 138 10.15 17.82 -10.08
CA MET A 138 9.97 17.38 -11.47
C MET A 138 11.01 16.36 -11.95
N ALA A 139 11.85 15.82 -11.07
CA ALA A 139 12.91 14.91 -11.49
C ALA A 139 12.34 13.66 -12.20
N GLY A 140 12.79 13.37 -13.43
CA GLY A 140 12.28 12.26 -14.24
C GLY A 140 11.03 12.58 -15.08
N TRP A 141 10.56 13.83 -15.06
CA TRP A 141 9.41 14.31 -15.80
C TRP A 141 9.81 15.46 -16.74
N SER A 142 9.19 15.49 -17.92
CA SER A 142 9.42 16.55 -18.90
C SER A 142 8.89 17.89 -18.41
N ALA A 143 9.38 18.96 -19.03
CA ALA A 143 8.68 20.24 -18.99
C ALA A 143 7.25 20.10 -19.57
N PHE A 144 6.38 21.03 -19.18
CA PHE A 144 5.05 21.16 -19.78
C PHE A 144 5.18 21.54 -21.25
N TRP A 145 4.39 20.88 -22.09
CA TRP A 145 4.24 21.22 -23.50
C TRP A 145 2.76 21.51 -23.79
N SER A 146 2.50 22.51 -24.63
CA SER A 146 1.19 22.78 -25.18
C SER A 146 1.30 23.14 -26.66
N ARG A 147 0.25 22.83 -27.42
CA ARG A 147 0.07 23.24 -28.80
C ARG A 147 0.05 24.76 -28.97
N THR A 148 -0.49 25.46 -27.98
CA THR A 148 -0.47 26.92 -27.92
C THR A 148 0.65 27.34 -26.96
N ALA A 149 1.62 28.10 -27.45
CA ALA A 149 2.72 28.60 -26.62
C ALA A 149 2.18 29.37 -25.40
N ASP A 150 2.86 29.22 -24.26
CA ASP A 150 2.58 29.93 -23.00
C ASP A 150 1.15 29.79 -22.46
N SER A 151 0.42 28.76 -22.89
CA SER A 151 -0.97 28.52 -22.51
C SER A 151 -1.12 27.62 -21.28
N GLY A 152 -0.03 27.27 -20.61
CA GLY A 152 -0.12 26.43 -19.42
C GLY A 152 1.20 26.14 -18.74
N THR A 153 1.11 25.44 -17.61
CA THR A 153 2.22 25.08 -16.73
C THR A 153 1.96 23.73 -16.07
N ALA A 154 3.04 23.07 -15.69
CA ALA A 154 3.03 21.94 -14.77
C ALA A 154 4.05 22.20 -13.67
N THR A 155 3.60 22.31 -12.44
CA THR A 155 4.43 22.67 -11.28
C THR A 155 4.09 21.80 -10.08
N VAL A 156 5.08 21.57 -9.24
CA VAL A 156 4.89 20.80 -8.00
C VAL A 156 4.14 21.67 -6.98
N ASP A 157 3.10 21.12 -6.38
CA ASP A 157 2.27 21.77 -5.37
C ASP A 157 2.43 21.02 -4.03
N SER A 158 2.93 21.73 -3.02
CA SER A 158 3.15 21.20 -1.67
C SER A 158 2.01 21.49 -0.68
N GLN A 159 0.95 22.15 -1.14
CA GLN A 159 -0.23 22.46 -0.32
C GLN A 159 -1.34 21.42 -0.53
N LEU A 160 -1.41 20.82 -1.72
CA LEU A 160 -2.43 19.86 -2.08
C LEU A 160 -1.80 18.60 -2.67
N ALA A 161 -1.55 17.62 -1.82
CA ALA A 161 -1.10 16.29 -2.20
C ALA A 161 -2.21 15.24 -1.95
N ARG A 162 -2.15 14.11 -2.64
CA ARG A 162 -2.94 12.93 -2.29
C ARG A 162 -2.21 12.16 -1.20
N ALA A 163 -0.96 11.81 -1.45
CA ALA A 163 -0.07 11.18 -0.49
C ALA A 163 1.25 11.95 -0.42
N GLY A 164 2.05 11.71 0.61
CA GLY A 164 3.33 12.42 0.75
C GLY A 164 3.16 13.92 0.99
N ALA A 165 4.12 14.70 0.51
CA ALA A 165 4.19 16.14 0.70
C ALA A 165 3.86 16.94 -0.55
N SER A 166 3.83 16.30 -1.74
CA SER A 166 3.73 17.00 -3.01
C SER A 166 2.77 16.31 -3.98
N SER A 167 2.23 17.07 -4.95
CA SER A 167 1.65 16.51 -6.17
C SER A 167 1.99 17.39 -7.37
N LEU A 168 1.67 16.95 -8.58
CA LEU A 168 1.82 17.77 -9.78
C LEU A 168 0.52 18.54 -10.03
N LYS A 169 0.60 19.87 -9.99
CA LYS A 169 -0.46 20.78 -10.45
C LYS A 169 -0.26 21.09 -11.93
N ILE A 170 -1.34 20.99 -12.69
CA ILE A 170 -1.39 21.34 -14.10
C ILE A 170 -2.42 22.45 -14.28
N VAL A 171 -2.02 23.52 -14.95
CA VAL A 171 -2.91 24.62 -15.35
C VAL A 171 -2.74 24.84 -16.84
N HIS A 172 -3.83 24.80 -17.60
CA HIS A 172 -3.85 25.05 -19.03
C HIS A 172 -5.07 25.90 -19.39
N THR A 173 -4.88 26.93 -20.20
CA THR A 173 -5.92 27.88 -20.64
C THR A 173 -6.19 27.81 -22.14
N GLY A 174 -5.34 27.11 -22.90
CA GLY A 174 -5.51 26.95 -24.35
C GLY A 174 -6.69 26.04 -24.72
N ALA A 175 -7.11 26.13 -25.98
CA ALA A 175 -8.21 25.33 -26.54
C ALA A 175 -7.74 24.02 -27.21
N GLN A 176 -6.44 23.74 -27.20
CA GLN A 176 -5.84 22.60 -27.88
C GLN A 176 -5.15 21.66 -26.88
N ASP A 177 -4.43 20.67 -27.40
CA ASP A 177 -3.80 19.65 -26.58
C ASP A 177 -2.52 20.11 -25.90
N TRP A 178 -2.23 19.43 -24.81
CA TRP A 178 -1.08 19.66 -23.95
C TRP A 178 -0.62 18.34 -23.34
N SER A 179 0.61 18.33 -22.81
CA SER A 179 1.14 17.15 -22.16
C SER A 179 2.29 17.40 -21.18
N VAL A 180 2.44 16.45 -20.26
CA VAL A 180 3.64 16.21 -19.45
C VAL A 180 3.99 14.72 -19.59
N ALA A 181 5.25 14.39 -19.80
CA ALA A 181 5.69 13.02 -20.03
C ALA A 181 6.70 12.57 -18.97
N ALA A 182 6.74 11.27 -18.69
CA ALA A 182 7.93 10.70 -18.07
C ALA A 182 9.10 10.81 -19.05
N GLU A 183 10.29 11.19 -18.59
CA GLU A 183 11.46 11.36 -19.47
C GLU A 183 11.92 10.05 -20.08
N ARG A 184 11.81 8.96 -19.32
CA ARG A 184 12.27 7.64 -19.75
C ARG A 184 11.16 6.89 -20.48
N SER A 185 11.53 6.32 -21.62
CA SER A 185 10.76 5.27 -22.27
C SER A 185 11.04 3.91 -21.63
N VAL A 186 10.06 3.03 -21.68
CA VAL A 186 10.13 1.65 -21.22
C VAL A 186 10.12 0.72 -22.44
N PRO A 187 11.01 -0.27 -22.52
CA PRO A 187 10.94 -1.32 -23.54
C PRO A 187 9.62 -2.10 -23.45
N ALA A 188 8.96 -2.28 -24.59
CA ALA A 188 7.69 -2.99 -24.68
C ALA A 188 7.70 -3.85 -25.95
N ARG A 189 7.07 -5.02 -25.89
CA ARG A 189 6.94 -5.98 -26.98
C ARG A 189 5.47 -6.22 -27.27
N SER A 190 5.17 -6.51 -28.53
CA SER A 190 3.83 -6.88 -28.97
C SER A 190 3.20 -7.93 -28.05
N GLY A 191 1.92 -7.76 -27.72
CA GLY A 191 1.16 -8.68 -26.88
C GLY A 191 1.43 -8.56 -25.38
N GLU A 192 2.40 -7.76 -24.93
CA GLU A 192 2.56 -7.45 -23.50
C GLU A 192 1.40 -6.61 -22.99
N ILE A 193 1.03 -6.81 -21.73
CA ILE A 193 -0.05 -6.11 -21.07
C ILE A 193 0.54 -5.18 -20.04
N PHE A 194 0.15 -3.91 -20.15
CA PHE A 194 0.52 -2.88 -19.20
C PHE A 194 -0.72 -2.24 -18.59
N ARG A 195 -0.52 -1.60 -17.45
CA ARG A 195 -1.53 -0.76 -16.81
C ARG A 195 -0.97 0.62 -16.53
N VAL A 196 -1.71 1.64 -16.95
CA VAL A 196 -1.57 2.99 -16.43
C VAL A 196 -2.56 3.19 -15.28
N ALA A 197 -2.12 3.87 -14.22
CA ALA A 197 -3.00 4.30 -13.15
C ALA A 197 -2.46 5.56 -12.46
N GLY A 198 -3.32 6.21 -11.68
CA GLY A 198 -2.96 7.36 -10.88
C GLY A 198 -4.15 7.96 -10.15
N TRP A 199 -3.88 8.87 -9.23
CA TRP A 199 -4.89 9.69 -8.60
C TRP A 199 -4.98 11.04 -9.30
N VAL A 200 -6.20 11.46 -9.61
CA VAL A 200 -6.48 12.73 -10.27
C VAL A 200 -7.53 13.48 -9.48
N ARG A 201 -7.27 14.76 -9.23
CA ARG A 201 -8.23 15.75 -8.75
C ARG A 201 -8.43 16.81 -9.83
N LEU A 202 -9.67 17.16 -10.12
CA LEU A 202 -10.01 18.18 -11.10
C LEU A 202 -10.76 19.33 -10.44
N GLU A 203 -10.27 20.54 -10.61
CA GLU A 203 -11.08 21.73 -10.39
C GLU A 203 -11.91 22.04 -11.62
N LYS A 204 -11.31 21.95 -12.81
CA LYS A 204 -11.99 22.02 -14.10
C LYS A 204 -11.14 21.32 -15.15
N SER A 205 -11.72 20.50 -16.00
CA SER A 205 -11.03 19.98 -17.19
C SER A 205 -12.03 19.58 -18.26
N GLU A 206 -11.75 19.91 -19.52
CA GLU A 206 -12.47 19.29 -20.64
C GLU A 206 -12.05 17.83 -20.80
N THR A 207 -10.74 17.56 -20.77
CA THR A 207 -10.20 16.19 -20.77
C THR A 207 -8.83 16.16 -20.11
N LEU A 208 -8.61 15.17 -19.25
CA LEU A 208 -7.31 14.73 -18.77
C LEU A 208 -7.20 13.21 -18.94
N GLN A 209 -6.06 12.74 -19.45
CA GLN A 209 -5.78 11.34 -19.69
C GLN A 209 -4.43 10.93 -19.13
N LEU A 210 -4.37 9.71 -18.59
CA LEU A 210 -3.13 8.98 -18.36
C LEU A 210 -3.00 7.91 -19.43
N GLY A 211 -1.87 7.84 -20.11
CA GLY A 211 -1.63 6.82 -21.14
C GLY A 211 -0.16 6.78 -21.54
N VAL A 212 0.14 6.18 -22.68
CA VAL A 212 1.52 6.10 -23.19
C VAL A 212 1.61 6.48 -24.66
N VAL A 213 2.71 7.09 -25.09
CA VAL A 213 3.06 7.09 -26.52
C VAL A 213 3.72 5.75 -26.83
N ALA A 214 3.23 5.06 -27.85
CA ALA A 214 3.85 3.84 -28.37
C ALA A 214 4.71 4.17 -29.58
N ARG A 215 5.96 3.70 -29.59
CA ARG A 215 6.90 3.90 -30.69
C ARG A 215 7.47 2.56 -31.15
N GLY A 216 7.58 2.42 -32.46
CA GLY A 216 8.27 1.31 -33.11
C GLY A 216 9.70 1.68 -33.50
N SER A 217 10.22 0.93 -34.47
CA SER A 217 11.59 1.10 -34.97
C SER A 217 11.93 2.55 -35.31
N GLN A 218 13.17 2.94 -34.98
CA GLN A 218 13.72 4.28 -35.19
C GLN A 218 12.90 5.41 -34.52
N GLY A 219 12.09 5.09 -33.51
CA GLY A 219 11.29 6.06 -32.79
C GLY A 219 10.02 6.50 -33.53
N ARG A 220 9.63 5.82 -34.61
CA ARG A 220 8.37 6.09 -35.32
C ARG A 220 7.19 5.96 -34.35
N VAL A 221 6.41 7.03 -34.21
CA VAL A 221 5.19 7.00 -33.39
C VAL A 221 4.16 6.11 -34.06
N LEU A 222 3.70 5.09 -33.32
CA LEU A 222 2.60 4.21 -33.73
C LEU A 222 1.28 4.75 -33.19
N GLU A 223 1.28 5.22 -31.94
CA GLU A 223 0.12 5.79 -31.28
C GLU A 223 0.58 6.88 -30.32
N TRP A 224 -0.07 8.04 -30.37
CA TRP A 224 0.24 9.19 -29.52
C TRP A 224 -0.33 9.04 -28.11
N ILE A 225 -1.42 8.28 -27.95
CA ILE A 225 -2.00 7.96 -26.65
C ILE A 225 -2.63 6.56 -26.63
N LEU A 226 -1.80 5.55 -26.33
CA LEU A 226 -2.23 4.17 -26.16
C LEU A 226 -2.76 3.94 -24.73
N GLY A 227 -3.89 3.25 -24.64
CA GLY A 227 -4.47 2.81 -23.37
C GLY A 227 -4.93 3.93 -22.43
N PRO A 228 -5.61 5.00 -22.89
CA PRO A 228 -5.93 6.13 -22.03
C PRO A 228 -6.91 5.77 -20.90
N ALA A 229 -6.56 6.14 -19.67
CA ALA A 229 -7.49 6.33 -18.58
C ALA A 229 -7.90 7.81 -18.55
N SER A 230 -9.14 8.11 -18.91
CA SER A 230 -9.63 9.49 -19.09
C SER A 230 -10.56 9.94 -17.95
N THR A 231 -10.54 11.23 -17.65
CA THR A 231 -11.52 11.90 -16.78
C THR A 231 -11.72 13.36 -17.19
N SER A 232 -12.81 13.97 -16.74
CA SER A 232 -13.17 15.36 -17.07
C SER A 232 -14.10 15.96 -16.00
N GLY A 233 -14.42 17.24 -16.16
CA GLY A 233 -15.30 17.99 -15.25
C GLY A 233 -14.59 18.44 -13.97
N THR A 234 -15.28 18.31 -12.85
CA THR A 234 -14.83 18.75 -11.52
C THR A 234 -15.05 17.64 -10.50
N HIS A 235 -14.00 17.24 -9.79
CA HIS A 235 -14.07 16.24 -8.72
C HIS A 235 -12.86 16.28 -7.79
N GLY A 236 -13.04 15.79 -6.56
CA GLY A 236 -11.94 15.51 -5.63
C GLY A 236 -11.00 14.40 -6.12
N TRP A 237 -10.07 13.96 -5.28
CA TRP A 237 -9.16 12.86 -5.62
C TRP A 237 -9.92 11.60 -6.02
N ARG A 238 -9.68 11.13 -7.24
CA ARG A 238 -10.26 9.92 -7.81
C ARG A 238 -9.15 9.09 -8.46
N ALA A 239 -9.11 7.81 -8.14
CA ALA A 239 -8.24 6.88 -8.84
C ALA A 239 -8.81 6.59 -10.23
N ILE A 240 -7.97 6.68 -11.26
CA ILE A 240 -8.28 6.24 -12.63
C ILE A 240 -7.22 5.25 -13.08
N SER A 241 -7.61 4.26 -13.89
CA SER A 241 -6.67 3.28 -14.43
C SER A 241 -7.19 2.61 -15.69
N ARG A 242 -6.26 2.13 -16.52
CA ARG A 242 -6.58 1.40 -17.74
C ARG A 242 -5.50 0.36 -18.03
N ARG A 243 -5.92 -0.83 -18.42
CA ARG A 243 -5.06 -1.86 -19.03
C ARG A 243 -5.05 -1.70 -20.54
N PHE A 244 -3.92 -2.00 -21.15
CA PHE A 244 -3.78 -2.04 -22.60
C PHE A 244 -2.80 -3.12 -23.02
N VAL A 245 -3.01 -3.61 -24.24
CA VAL A 245 -2.11 -4.55 -24.91
C VAL A 245 -1.20 -3.74 -25.82
N VAL A 246 0.09 -4.05 -25.80
CA VAL A 246 1.09 -3.43 -26.67
C VAL A 246 0.87 -3.91 -28.11
N PRO A 247 0.70 -3.00 -29.09
CA PRO A 247 0.42 -3.39 -30.47
C PRO A 247 1.66 -3.97 -31.17
N GLU A 248 1.42 -4.60 -32.32
CA GLU A 248 2.49 -5.10 -33.18
C GLU A 248 3.45 -3.99 -33.62
N GLY A 249 4.74 -4.33 -33.72
CA GLY A 249 5.79 -3.39 -34.14
C GLY A 249 6.18 -2.34 -33.09
N CYS A 250 5.56 -2.33 -31.91
CA CYS A 250 5.97 -1.48 -30.80
C CYS A 250 7.26 -2.00 -30.15
N GLU A 251 8.20 -1.10 -29.91
CA GLU A 251 9.49 -1.38 -29.25
C GLU A 251 9.60 -0.65 -27.90
N THR A 252 8.98 0.53 -27.79
CA THR A 252 9.00 1.33 -26.56
C THR A 252 7.66 2.02 -26.29
N ILE A 253 7.37 2.22 -25.01
CA ILE A 253 6.25 3.04 -24.53
C ILE A 253 6.77 4.14 -23.60
N GLN A 254 6.15 5.32 -23.63
CA GLN A 254 6.50 6.44 -22.75
C GLN A 254 5.25 6.98 -22.07
N PHE A 255 5.22 6.98 -20.74
CA PHE A 255 4.07 7.47 -19.99
C PHE A 255 3.83 8.97 -20.21
N ARG A 256 2.56 9.34 -20.36
CA ARG A 256 2.13 10.72 -20.52
C ARG A 256 0.86 11.00 -19.73
N ILE A 257 0.84 12.23 -19.26
CA ILE A 257 -0.34 12.95 -18.80
C ILE A 257 -0.68 13.90 -19.93
N THR A 258 -1.86 13.75 -20.51
CA THR A 258 -2.31 14.58 -21.64
C THR A 258 -3.66 15.17 -21.35
N GLY A 259 -4.04 16.16 -22.12
CA GLY A 259 -5.40 16.65 -22.15
C GLY A 259 -5.66 17.52 -23.34
N TYR A 260 -6.89 17.97 -23.45
CA TYR A 260 -7.36 18.88 -24.47
C TYR A 260 -8.17 19.99 -23.81
N GLY A 261 -8.02 21.21 -24.29
CA GLY A 261 -8.75 22.37 -23.78
C GLY A 261 -8.32 22.80 -22.37
N PRO A 262 -9.05 23.74 -21.76
CA PRO A 262 -8.72 24.28 -20.46
C PRO A 262 -8.73 23.24 -19.34
N CYS A 263 -7.75 23.32 -18.45
CA CYS A 263 -7.53 22.37 -17.37
C CYS A 263 -6.97 23.06 -16.12
N THR A 264 -7.46 22.68 -14.95
CA THR A 264 -6.83 22.91 -13.64
C THR A 264 -7.00 21.61 -12.86
N ALA A 265 -5.88 20.91 -12.68
CA ALA A 265 -5.85 19.55 -12.17
C ALA A 265 -4.64 19.32 -11.26
N TRP A 266 -4.77 18.32 -10.39
CA TRP A 266 -3.67 17.76 -9.63
C TRP A 266 -3.61 16.27 -9.92
N VAL A 267 -2.40 15.75 -10.09
CA VAL A 267 -2.12 14.34 -10.35
C VAL A 267 -1.04 13.85 -9.41
N ASP A 268 -1.22 12.64 -8.89
CA ASP A 268 -0.38 12.09 -7.83
C ASP A 268 -0.43 10.55 -7.86
N ASP A 269 0.53 9.91 -7.19
CA ASP A 269 0.63 8.45 -7.03
C ASP A 269 0.48 7.72 -8.38
N LEU A 270 1.17 8.23 -9.41
CA LEU A 270 1.09 7.68 -10.77
C LEU A 270 1.76 6.31 -10.85
N SER A 271 1.29 5.47 -11.76
CA SER A 271 1.94 4.19 -12.01
C SER A 271 1.85 3.73 -13.46
N LEU A 272 2.94 3.15 -13.93
CA LEU A 272 3.00 2.30 -15.11
C LEU A 272 3.53 0.95 -14.67
N SER A 273 2.75 -0.11 -14.85
CA SER A 273 3.16 -1.46 -14.46
C SER A 273 3.00 -2.45 -15.61
N ARG A 274 3.92 -3.41 -15.68
CA ARG A 274 3.83 -4.57 -16.59
C ARG A 274 3.06 -5.67 -15.88
N GLU A 275 1.97 -6.15 -16.48
CA GLU A 275 1.03 -7.10 -15.86
C GLU A 275 0.99 -8.46 -16.58
N GLY A 276 1.92 -8.73 -17.49
CA GLY A 276 2.05 -10.01 -18.21
C GLY A 276 1.97 -9.84 -19.72
N SER A 277 1.52 -10.87 -20.43
CA SER A 277 1.24 -10.83 -21.86
C SER A 277 -0.03 -11.62 -22.19
N VAL A 278 -0.62 -11.32 -23.35
CA VAL A 278 -1.77 -12.08 -23.88
C VAL A 278 -1.42 -13.55 -24.04
N THR A 279 -0.20 -13.88 -24.49
CA THR A 279 0.26 -15.27 -24.61
C THR A 279 0.31 -15.99 -23.27
N THR A 280 0.81 -15.35 -22.21
CA THR A 280 0.82 -15.93 -20.86
C THR A 280 -0.59 -16.07 -20.29
N LEU A 281 -1.48 -15.11 -20.53
CA LEU A 281 -2.88 -15.18 -20.10
C LEU A 281 -3.70 -16.21 -20.86
N ALA A 282 -3.44 -16.37 -22.16
CA ALA A 282 -4.08 -17.38 -22.98
C ALA A 282 -3.69 -18.78 -22.51
N GLY A 283 -2.42 -19.01 -22.14
CA GLY A 283 -1.96 -20.32 -21.69
C GLY A 283 -2.31 -21.42 -22.70
N ASP A 284 -3.04 -22.44 -22.24
CA ASP A 284 -3.56 -23.55 -23.06
C ASP A 284 -4.98 -23.31 -23.62
N ALA A 285 -5.48 -22.06 -23.58
CA ALA A 285 -6.80 -21.72 -24.10
C ALA A 285 -6.94 -22.16 -25.56
N ARG A 286 -8.05 -22.85 -25.84
CA ARG A 286 -8.38 -23.34 -27.17
C ARG A 286 -9.37 -22.38 -27.85
N PRO A 287 -9.39 -22.31 -29.20
CA PRO A 287 -10.38 -21.55 -29.92
C PRO A 287 -11.80 -21.91 -29.47
N VAL A 288 -12.62 -20.90 -29.23
CA VAL A 288 -14.03 -21.08 -28.86
C VAL A 288 -14.89 -20.68 -30.04
N MET A 289 -15.76 -21.59 -30.49
CA MET A 289 -16.73 -21.29 -31.53
C MET A 289 -18.11 -21.01 -30.92
N LEU A 290 -18.63 -19.83 -31.22
CA LEU A 290 -20.01 -19.43 -30.96
C LEU A 290 -20.77 -19.48 -32.28
N SER A 291 -21.75 -20.37 -32.42
CA SER A 291 -22.52 -20.49 -33.65
C SER A 291 -24.02 -20.60 -33.42
N ASN A 292 -24.78 -20.11 -34.41
CA ASN A 292 -26.21 -20.31 -34.57
C ASN A 292 -26.54 -20.51 -36.07
N ARG A 293 -27.82 -20.53 -36.43
CA ARG A 293 -28.25 -20.74 -37.83
C ARG A 293 -27.84 -19.64 -38.81
N ALA A 294 -27.49 -18.46 -38.32
CA ALA A 294 -27.17 -17.29 -39.14
C ALA A 294 -25.67 -16.97 -39.15
N VAL A 295 -24.91 -17.36 -38.11
CA VAL A 295 -23.50 -17.04 -37.99
C VAL A 295 -22.73 -18.10 -37.21
N ALA A 296 -21.46 -18.28 -37.56
CA ALA A 296 -20.47 -18.95 -36.72
C ALA A 296 -19.29 -18.00 -36.54
N VAL A 297 -18.88 -17.78 -35.29
CA VAL A 297 -17.77 -16.94 -34.89
C VAL A 297 -16.80 -17.80 -34.10
N THR A 298 -15.58 -17.93 -34.60
CA THR A 298 -14.48 -18.54 -33.84
C THR A 298 -13.64 -17.43 -33.21
N ILE A 299 -13.49 -17.50 -31.90
CA ILE A 299 -12.58 -16.64 -31.14
C ILE A 299 -11.33 -17.46 -30.88
N ASP A 300 -10.25 -17.14 -31.61
CA ASP A 300 -8.92 -17.69 -31.34
C ASP A 300 -8.23 -16.82 -30.27
N PRO A 301 -7.81 -17.40 -29.13
CA PRO A 301 -7.06 -16.66 -28.11
C PRO A 301 -5.59 -16.36 -28.50
N ARG A 302 -5.12 -16.76 -29.69
CA ARG A 302 -3.74 -16.57 -30.19
C ARG A 302 -3.64 -15.56 -31.33
#